data_AF-A0A7S0R1A6-F1
#
_entry.id   AF-A0A7S0R1A6-F1
#
_cell.length_a   1.000
_cell.length_b   1.000
_cell.length_c   1.000
_cell.angle_alpha   90.00
_cell.angle_beta   90.00
_cell.angle_gamma   90.00
#
_symmetry.space_group_name_H-M   'P 1'
#
loop_
_entity.id
_entity.type
_entity.pdbx_description
1 polymer ?
#
loop_
_entity_poly.entity_id
_entity_poly.type
_entity_poly.pdbx_seq_one_letter_code
_entity_poly.pdbx_strand_id
1 'polypeptide(L)'
;MPLNAPLQELWLNNCKHLTKLSLNAPNLTLLHIGGCKSLGRVALRCPRLTQLLANLCFRLGEIEAEEVVLPRLEALNAFGCRQLGAGDLAALVGRSPALRHLNLNGCAQLAALELPDHPELRSLDVSGCKGVVAVRV
;
A
#
# COMPACT_ATOMS: atom_id res chain seq x y z
N MET A 1 -7.34 -12.66 15.69
CA MET A 1 -6.14 -12.68 16.56
C MET A 1 -6.48 -11.99 17.88
N PRO A 2 -5.95 -12.44 19.03
CA PRO A 2 -6.15 -11.74 20.29
C PRO A 2 -5.57 -10.32 20.22
N LEU A 3 -6.27 -9.34 20.79
CA LEU A 3 -5.92 -7.91 20.71
C LEU A 3 -4.52 -7.53 21.24
N ASN A 4 -3.82 -8.44 21.94
CA ASN A 4 -2.55 -8.20 22.61
C ASN A 4 -1.35 -9.00 22.06
N ALA A 5 -1.44 -9.58 20.85
CA ALA A 5 -0.27 -10.21 20.25
C ALA A 5 0.83 -9.15 20.00
N PRO A 6 2.10 -9.39 20.39
CA PRO A 6 3.21 -8.45 20.22
C PRO A 6 3.74 -8.43 18.77
N LEU A 7 2.91 -8.80 17.80
CA LEU A 7 3.33 -8.97 16.41
C LEU A 7 3.77 -7.62 15.84
N GLN A 8 5.07 -7.48 15.60
CA GLN A 8 5.70 -6.29 15.01
C GLN A 8 5.95 -6.47 13.51
N GLU A 9 6.26 -7.68 13.07
CA GLU A 9 6.55 -7.98 11.67
C GLU A 9 5.69 -9.14 11.19
N LEU A 10 5.17 -9.02 9.97
CA LEU A 10 4.39 -10.07 9.32
C LEU A 10 4.84 -10.27 7.88
N TRP A 11 5.28 -11.49 7.60
CA TRP A 11 5.78 -11.92 6.29
C TRP A 11 4.78 -12.89 5.66
N LEU A 12 4.14 -12.44 4.58
CA LEU A 12 3.19 -13.19 3.75
C LEU A 12 3.64 -13.20 2.28
N ASN A 13 4.91 -12.90 2.00
CA ASN A 13 5.42 -12.80 0.65
C ASN A 13 5.27 -14.12 -0.11
N ASN A 14 4.98 -14.02 -1.41
CA ASN A 14 4.77 -15.15 -2.31
C ASN A 14 3.61 -16.09 -1.94
N CYS A 15 2.64 -15.67 -1.11
CA CYS A 15 1.40 -16.41 -0.90
C CYS A 15 0.50 -16.31 -2.17
N LYS A 16 0.80 -17.13 -3.18
CA LYS A 16 0.19 -17.06 -4.53
C LYS A 16 -1.33 -17.26 -4.57
N HIS A 17 -1.91 -17.87 -3.54
CA HIS A 17 -3.35 -18.12 -3.42
C HIS A 17 -4.06 -17.13 -2.47
N LEU A 18 -3.31 -16.25 -1.79
CA LEU A 18 -3.92 -15.23 -0.94
C LEU A 18 -4.67 -14.23 -1.82
N THR A 19 -5.99 -14.14 -1.67
CA THR A 19 -6.84 -13.24 -2.48
C THR A 19 -7.32 -12.03 -1.70
N LYS A 20 -7.42 -12.15 -0.37
CA LYS A 20 -7.86 -11.09 0.54
C LYS A 20 -7.00 -11.12 1.80
N LEU A 21 -6.68 -9.95 2.34
CA LEU A 21 -5.97 -9.80 3.60
C LEU A 21 -6.69 -8.77 4.47
N SER A 22 -7.11 -9.18 5.67
CA SER A 22 -7.64 -8.27 6.68
C SER A 22 -6.80 -8.37 7.94
N LEU A 23 -6.23 -7.25 8.36
CA LEU A 23 -5.34 -7.17 9.51
C LEU A 23 -5.77 -6.05 10.44
N ASN A 24 -6.00 -6.42 11.70
CA ASN A 24 -6.04 -5.50 12.82
C ASN A 24 -4.89 -5.86 13.76
N ALA A 25 -3.77 -5.14 13.62
CA ALA A 25 -2.52 -5.45 14.29
C ALA A 25 -1.92 -4.15 14.85
N PRO A 26 -2.26 -3.77 16.10
CA PRO A 26 -1.91 -2.45 16.65
C PRO A 26 -0.42 -2.24 16.87
N ASN A 27 0.37 -3.31 16.94
CA ASN A 27 1.81 -3.28 17.14
C ASN A 27 2.64 -3.53 15.88
N LEU A 28 2.00 -3.80 14.74
CA LEU A 28 2.69 -4.12 13.50
C LEU A 28 3.41 -2.89 12.96
N THR A 29 4.71 -3.01 12.74
CA THR A 29 5.60 -1.98 12.17
C THR A 29 5.99 -2.32 10.73
N LEU A 30 6.10 -3.60 10.38
CA LEU A 30 6.42 -4.08 9.03
C LEU A 30 5.41 -5.12 8.53
N LEU A 31 4.92 -4.93 7.30
CA LEU A 31 4.10 -5.88 6.58
C LEU A 31 4.70 -6.16 5.21
N HIS A 32 5.10 -7.41 4.97
CA HIS A 32 5.57 -7.86 3.66
C HIS A 32 4.57 -8.80 3.01
N ILE A 33 3.90 -8.32 1.96
CA ILE A 33 2.94 -9.08 1.13
C ILE A 33 3.40 -9.23 -0.32
N GLY A 34 4.61 -8.77 -0.66
CA GLY A 34 5.12 -8.81 -2.02
C GLY A 34 5.09 -10.20 -2.67
N GLY A 35 4.76 -10.26 -3.95
CA GLY A 35 4.63 -11.51 -4.71
C GLY A 35 3.32 -12.27 -4.49
N CYS A 36 2.38 -11.73 -3.71
CA CYS A 36 1.02 -12.25 -3.60
C CYS A 36 0.20 -11.92 -4.86
N LYS A 37 0.49 -12.63 -5.96
CA LYS A 37 -0.04 -12.31 -7.30
C LYS A 37 -1.57 -12.36 -7.41
N SER A 38 -2.24 -13.08 -6.51
CA SER A 38 -3.71 -13.20 -6.49
C SER A 38 -4.39 -12.24 -5.52
N LEU A 39 -3.63 -11.48 -4.71
CA LEU A 39 -4.17 -10.60 -3.69
C LEU A 39 -4.84 -9.40 -4.34
N GLY A 40 -6.16 -9.31 -4.20
CA GLY A 40 -6.99 -8.25 -4.75
C GLY A 40 -7.34 -7.17 -3.74
N ARG A 41 -7.75 -7.60 -2.54
CA ARG A 41 -8.26 -6.73 -1.47
C ARG A 41 -7.38 -6.73 -0.24
N VAL A 42 -7.17 -5.55 0.33
CA VAL A 42 -6.52 -5.37 1.63
C VAL A 42 -7.35 -4.47 2.54
N ALA A 43 -7.47 -4.87 3.81
CA ALA A 43 -8.02 -4.08 4.90
C ALA A 43 -6.96 -4.03 6.01
N LEU A 44 -6.37 -2.86 6.24
CA LEU A 44 -5.18 -2.69 7.08
C LEU A 44 -5.42 -1.66 8.19
N ARG A 45 -5.78 -2.13 9.38
CA ARG A 45 -5.85 -1.31 10.60
C ARG A 45 -4.60 -1.54 11.44
N CYS A 46 -3.52 -0.87 11.06
CA CYS A 46 -2.18 -1.06 11.63
C CYS A 46 -1.58 0.30 11.99
N PRO A 47 -2.01 0.93 13.11
CA PRO A 47 -1.65 2.31 13.46
C PRO A 47 -0.16 2.57 13.70
N ARG A 48 0.65 1.53 13.86
CA ARG A 48 2.11 1.60 14.03
C ARG A 48 2.90 1.18 12.80
N LEU A 49 2.24 0.83 11.70
CA LEU A 49 2.91 0.35 10.49
C LEU A 49 3.72 1.48 9.89
N THR A 50 5.02 1.26 9.72
CA THR A 50 5.94 2.22 9.08
C THR A 50 6.36 1.76 7.69
N GLN A 51 6.33 0.45 7.42
CA GLN A 51 6.71 -0.12 6.13
C GLN A 51 5.68 -1.14 5.59
N LEU A 52 5.25 -0.91 4.36
CA LEU A 52 4.40 -1.84 3.60
C LEU A 52 5.08 -2.23 2.29
N LEU A 53 5.47 -3.51 2.19
CA LEU A 53 6.09 -4.10 1.00
C LEU A 53 5.06 -4.93 0.24
N ALA A 54 4.42 -4.33 -0.76
CA ALA A 54 3.36 -4.89 -1.59
C ALA A 54 3.78 -5.12 -3.06
N ASN A 55 5.08 -5.14 -3.34
CA ASN A 55 5.61 -5.28 -4.69
C ASN A 55 5.12 -6.57 -5.38
N LEU A 56 4.80 -6.49 -6.67
CA LEU A 56 4.36 -7.60 -7.51
C LEU A 56 3.03 -8.25 -7.07
N CYS A 57 2.20 -7.55 -6.30
CA CYS A 57 0.80 -7.91 -6.07
C CYS A 57 -0.05 -7.50 -7.29
N PHE A 58 0.06 -8.26 -8.38
CA PHE A 58 -0.49 -7.89 -9.68
C PHE A 58 -1.99 -7.58 -9.69
N ARG A 59 -2.76 -8.16 -8.76
CA ARG A 59 -4.21 -7.97 -8.65
C ARG A 59 -4.65 -6.95 -7.61
N LEU A 60 -3.72 -6.34 -6.87
CA LEU A 60 -4.08 -5.42 -5.80
C LEU A 60 -4.74 -4.18 -6.39
N GLY A 61 -6.01 -3.94 -6.05
CA GLY A 61 -6.84 -2.86 -6.62
C GLY A 61 -8.27 -2.82 -6.08
N GLU A 62 -8.50 -3.39 -4.89
CA GLU A 62 -9.77 -3.29 -4.16
C GLU A 62 -9.46 -2.74 -2.76
N ILE A 63 -9.18 -1.43 -2.66
CA ILE A 63 -8.83 -0.76 -1.39
C ILE A 63 -9.89 0.28 -1.03
N GLU A 64 -10.50 0.12 0.15
CA GLU A 64 -11.53 1.01 0.69
C GLU A 64 -10.93 1.86 1.84
N ALA A 65 -11.18 3.18 1.83
CA ALA A 65 -10.55 4.12 2.76
C ALA A 65 -10.94 3.89 4.23
N GLU A 66 -12.14 3.35 4.46
CA GLU A 66 -12.69 3.01 5.77
C GLU A 66 -11.98 1.79 6.39
N GLU A 67 -11.39 0.94 5.55
CA GLU A 67 -10.68 -0.28 5.94
C GLU A 67 -9.19 -0.04 6.21
N VAL A 68 -8.68 1.17 5.96
CA VAL A 68 -7.26 1.53 6.06
C VAL A 68 -7.01 2.55 7.18
N VAL A 69 -6.09 2.22 8.09
CA VAL A 69 -5.60 3.09 9.16
C VAL A 69 -4.09 2.92 9.28
N LEU A 70 -3.34 3.79 8.61
CA LEU A 70 -1.88 3.72 8.48
C LEU A 70 -1.20 5.09 8.76
N PRO A 71 -1.54 5.80 9.86
CA PRO A 71 -1.10 7.17 10.12
C PRO A 71 0.42 7.36 10.23
N ARG A 72 1.18 6.27 10.42
CA ARG A 72 2.63 6.26 10.58
C ARG A 72 3.37 5.62 9.40
N LEU A 73 2.67 5.30 8.30
CA LEU A 73 3.32 4.67 7.16
C LEU A 73 4.29 5.65 6.51
N GLU A 74 5.58 5.31 6.55
CA GLU A 74 6.66 6.12 5.99
C GLU A 74 7.08 5.62 4.61
N ALA A 75 6.97 4.30 4.36
CA ALA A 75 7.38 3.69 3.10
C ALA A 75 6.33 2.73 2.57
N LEU A 76 5.89 2.98 1.32
CA LEU A 76 5.05 2.08 0.54
C LEU A 76 5.80 1.65 -0.71
N ASN A 77 6.00 0.34 -0.85
CA ASN A 77 6.43 -0.26 -2.11
C ASN A 77 5.28 -1.02 -2.76
N ALA A 78 4.67 -0.42 -3.78
CA ALA A 78 3.62 -1.01 -4.62
C ALA A 78 4.11 -1.27 -6.05
N PHE A 79 5.43 -1.43 -6.25
CA PHE A 79 6.02 -1.75 -7.55
C PHE A 79 5.28 -2.89 -8.24
N GLY A 80 4.81 -2.66 -9.46
CA GLY A 80 4.16 -3.67 -10.28
C GLY A 80 2.77 -4.08 -9.79
N CYS A 81 2.10 -3.32 -8.91
CA CYS A 81 0.69 -3.52 -8.59
C CYS A 81 -0.18 -3.05 -9.76
N ARG A 82 -0.32 -3.92 -10.78
CA ARG A 82 -0.87 -3.54 -12.08
C ARG A 82 -2.33 -3.12 -12.04
N GLN A 83 -3.11 -3.59 -11.07
CA GLN A 83 -4.52 -3.24 -10.90
C GLN A 83 -4.75 -2.06 -9.95
N LEU A 84 -3.68 -1.49 -9.35
CA LEU A 84 -3.81 -0.37 -8.43
C LEU A 84 -4.21 0.89 -9.19
N GLY A 85 -5.43 1.38 -8.97
CA GLY A 85 -5.97 2.58 -9.59
C GLY A 85 -5.77 3.84 -8.73
N ALA A 86 -6.20 4.98 -9.28
CA ALA A 86 -6.15 6.26 -8.57
C ALA A 86 -7.02 6.26 -7.30
N GLY A 87 -8.19 5.61 -7.33
CA GLY A 87 -9.08 5.49 -6.17
C GLY A 87 -8.46 4.66 -5.04
N ASP A 88 -7.90 3.50 -5.37
CA ASP A 88 -7.20 2.65 -4.38
C ASP A 88 -6.03 3.38 -3.74
N LEU A 89 -5.28 4.11 -4.57
CA LEU A 89 -4.13 4.84 -4.11
C LEU A 89 -4.55 5.99 -3.20
N ALA A 90 -5.58 6.76 -3.57
CA ALA A 90 -6.16 7.80 -2.73
C ALA A 90 -6.64 7.25 -1.38
N ALA A 91 -7.30 6.08 -1.37
CA ALA A 91 -7.74 5.40 -0.16
C ALA A 91 -6.57 5.00 0.75
N LEU A 92 -5.40 4.68 0.20
CA LEU A 92 -4.24 4.25 0.97
C LEU A 92 -3.33 5.41 1.40
N VAL A 93 -2.97 6.32 0.47
CA VAL A 93 -2.09 7.47 0.75
C VAL A 93 -2.79 8.56 1.54
N GLY A 94 -4.10 8.76 1.35
CA GLY A 94 -4.90 9.70 2.14
C GLY A 94 -5.00 9.32 3.62
N ARG A 95 -4.66 8.07 3.97
CA ARG A 95 -4.59 7.57 5.35
C ARG A 95 -3.17 7.46 5.90
N SER A 96 -2.19 7.99 5.16
CA SER A 96 -0.75 7.85 5.40
C SER A 96 -0.03 9.21 5.31
N PRO A 97 -0.33 10.19 6.20
CA PRO A 97 0.26 11.53 6.13
C PRO A 97 1.77 11.57 6.39
N ALA A 98 2.34 10.54 7.02
CA ALA A 98 3.77 10.42 7.32
C ALA A 98 4.60 9.86 6.15
N LEU A 99 4.02 9.68 4.96
CA LEU A 99 4.66 9.00 3.84
C LEU A 99 5.88 9.78 3.33
N ARG A 100 7.03 9.11 3.27
CA ARG A 100 8.32 9.65 2.80
C ARG A 100 8.77 9.02 1.49
N HIS A 101 8.44 7.75 1.29
CA HIS A 101 8.86 6.97 0.13
C HIS A 101 7.67 6.24 -0.49
N LEU A 102 7.38 6.57 -1.74
CA LEU A 102 6.30 5.97 -2.51
C LEU A 102 6.84 5.40 -3.82
N ASN A 103 6.85 4.08 -3.94
CA ASN A 103 7.19 3.39 -5.18
C ASN A 103 5.94 2.79 -5.83
N LEU A 104 5.56 3.36 -6.98
CA LEU A 104 4.44 2.95 -7.82
C LEU A 104 4.90 2.43 -9.18
N ASN A 105 6.20 2.22 -9.37
CA ASN A 105 6.78 1.84 -10.65
C ASN A 105 6.04 0.65 -11.26
N GLY A 106 5.63 0.76 -12.53
CA GLY A 106 4.90 -0.30 -13.24
C GLY A 106 3.43 -0.51 -12.81
N CYS A 107 2.81 0.40 -12.06
CA CYS A 107 1.36 0.41 -11.81
C CYS A 107 0.61 0.83 -13.08
N ALA A 108 0.28 -0.15 -13.93
CA ALA A 108 -0.25 0.08 -15.27
C ALA A 108 -1.65 0.73 -15.33
N GLN A 109 -2.48 0.55 -14.30
CA GLN A 109 -3.83 1.14 -14.22
C GLN A 109 -3.87 2.50 -13.51
N LEU A 110 -2.71 3.01 -13.07
CA LEU A 110 -2.64 4.34 -12.47
C LEU A 110 -2.80 5.40 -13.57
N ALA A 111 -3.90 6.14 -13.54
CA ALA A 111 -4.19 7.20 -14.51
C ALA A 111 -3.79 8.61 -14.01
N ALA A 112 -3.95 8.85 -12.71
CA ALA A 112 -3.62 10.12 -12.07
C ALA A 112 -3.15 9.86 -10.63
N LEU A 113 -2.33 10.78 -10.13
CA LEU A 113 -1.84 10.78 -8.75
C LEU A 113 -1.98 12.19 -8.16
N GLU A 114 -2.66 12.29 -7.03
CA GLU A 114 -2.80 13.51 -6.24
C GLU A 114 -2.32 13.25 -4.80
N LEU A 115 -1.37 14.05 -4.35
CA LEU A 115 -0.76 13.97 -3.02
C LEU A 115 -0.72 15.36 -2.35
N PRO A 116 -1.86 16.07 -2.20
CA PRO A 116 -1.88 17.48 -1.80
C PRO A 116 -1.37 17.73 -0.36
N ASP A 117 -1.30 16.70 0.49
CA ASP A 117 -1.01 16.81 1.93
C ASP A 117 0.08 15.83 2.39
N HIS A 118 1.15 15.69 1.61
CA HIS A 118 2.30 14.82 1.93
C HIS A 118 3.62 15.61 2.06
N PRO A 119 3.74 16.55 3.03
CA PRO A 119 4.90 17.44 3.15
C PRO A 119 6.22 16.70 3.47
N GLU A 120 6.13 15.48 3.97
CA GLU A 120 7.27 14.62 4.29
C GLU A 120 7.75 13.79 3.09
N LEU A 121 7.09 13.86 1.94
CA LEU A 121 7.42 13.02 0.78
C LEU A 121 8.80 13.38 0.21
N ARG A 122 9.73 12.43 0.23
CA ARG A 122 11.12 12.59 -0.23
C ARG A 122 11.42 11.87 -1.53
N SER A 123 10.64 10.84 -1.85
CA SER A 123 10.85 10.02 -3.04
C SER A 123 9.51 9.52 -3.59
N LEU A 124 9.31 9.74 -4.88
CA LEU A 124 8.20 9.22 -5.66
C LEU A 124 8.73 8.58 -6.93
N ASP A 125 8.44 7.29 -7.15
CA ASP A 125 8.73 6.61 -8.41
C ASP A 125 7.43 6.19 -9.09
N VAL A 126 7.16 6.77 -10.26
CA VAL A 126 6.03 6.43 -11.16
C VAL A 126 6.51 5.89 -12.51
N SER A 127 7.78 5.51 -12.61
CA SER A 127 8.37 5.03 -13.86
C SER A 127 7.65 3.77 -14.35
N GLY A 128 7.46 3.63 -15.66
CA GLY A 128 6.75 2.49 -16.23
C GLY A 128 5.24 2.46 -15.98
N CYS A 129 4.65 3.47 -15.31
CA CYS A 129 3.21 3.65 -15.23
C CYS A 129 2.67 4.25 -16.53
N LYS A 130 2.35 3.38 -17.49
CA LYS A 130 1.98 3.78 -18.86
C LYS A 130 0.68 4.58 -18.97
N GLY A 131 -0.19 4.52 -17.96
CA GLY A 131 -1.49 5.21 -17.94
C GLY A 131 -1.46 6.61 -17.32
N VAL A 132 -0.35 7.00 -16.66
CA VAL A 132 -0.30 8.26 -15.91
C VAL A 132 -0.29 9.45 -16.86
N VAL A 133 -1.31 10.29 -16.75
CA VAL A 133 -1.43 11.54 -17.51
C VAL A 133 -1.23 12.79 -16.65
N ALA A 134 -1.33 12.65 -15.33
CA ALA A 134 -1.15 13.74 -14.39
C ALA A 134 -0.57 13.25 -13.05
N VAL A 135 0.37 14.02 -12.50
CA VAL A 135 0.93 13.84 -11.15
C VAL A 135 0.93 15.21 -10.47
N ARG A 136 0.32 15.29 -9.30
CA ARG A 136 0.31 16.47 -8.43
C ARG A 136 0.84 16.05 -7.05
N VAL A 137 1.94 16.67 -6.65
CA VAL A 137 2.64 16.51 -5.36
C VAL A 137 2.70 17.87 -4.66
#